data_AF-A0A2V6P4S5-F1
#
_entry.id   AF-A0A2V6P4S5-F1
#
_cell.length_a   1.000
_cell.length_b   1.000
_cell.length_c   1.000
_cell.angle_alpha   90.00
_cell.angle_beta   90.00
_cell.angle_gamma   90.00
#
_symmetry.space_group_name_H-M   'P 1'
#
loop_
_entity.id
_entity.type
_entity.pdbx_description
1 polymer ?
#
loop_
_entity_poly.entity_id
_entity_poly.type
_entity_poly.pdbx_seq_one_letter_code
_entity_poly.pdbx_strand_id
1 'polypeptide(L)'
;MLFNSLTFVVFFVVVVTAYWSIHSWTARKNLLVTASYIFYGAWNPPFAALLFSTTAMDFWLGRQIAKAKDQPSRRAWLVGSVCMNLSMLGFFKYGNFLLENFQWLLARIGIIYHPPHLDILLPVGISFYTFHSLSYTLDIYRGVLQPTRSLRDFILAVSFFPQLVAGPIVRAGDFLPQLVRPPGLRIGQFMWGLLLMTLGLFEKIVLADTMLAGSADRIFGYAGPLVALDSWLGVMAFAGQIFFDFAGYSTCAIGAALCLGFHLKDNFRFPYAAIGFSDFWRRWHISLSTFLRDYLYIPLGGNRVGWTRAAINLVIVMFLGGLWHGAAWTFVVWGLLHGFYLVIEHASRALVGERAWTGNFAVKLLL
;
A
#
# COMPACT_ATOMS: atom_id res chain seq x y z
N MET A 1 -13.96 9.35 -3.68
CA MET A 1 -15.24 8.60 -3.50
C MET A 1 -14.93 7.26 -2.82
N LEU A 2 -15.88 6.62 -2.14
CA LEU A 2 -15.68 5.30 -1.50
C LEU A 2 -16.35 4.18 -2.31
N PHE A 3 -15.74 2.99 -2.35
CA PHE A 3 -16.29 1.86 -3.11
C PHE A 3 -17.67 1.38 -2.64
N ASN A 4 -17.94 1.46 -1.34
CA ASN A 4 -19.21 1.08 -0.73
C ASN A 4 -20.30 2.16 -0.85
N SER A 5 -20.16 3.14 -1.76
CA SER A 5 -21.14 4.22 -1.96
C SER A 5 -21.92 4.08 -3.26
N LEU A 6 -23.19 4.50 -3.25
CA LEU A 6 -24.02 4.57 -4.46
C LEU A 6 -23.37 5.48 -5.52
N THR A 7 -22.75 6.57 -5.09
CA THR A 7 -21.99 7.49 -5.96
C THR A 7 -20.91 6.75 -6.75
N PHE A 8 -20.17 5.84 -6.11
CA PHE A 8 -19.18 5.03 -6.80
C PHE A 8 -19.80 4.05 -7.79
N VAL A 9 -20.91 3.39 -7.43
CA VAL A 9 -21.60 2.46 -8.35
C VAL A 9 -22.03 3.18 -9.63
N VAL A 10 -22.69 4.34 -9.50
CA VAL A 10 -23.11 5.16 -10.65
C VAL A 10 -21.89 5.60 -11.47
N PHE A 11 -20.86 6.15 -10.81
CA PHE A 11 -19.61 6.54 -11.45
C PHE A 11 -18.98 5.38 -12.23
N PHE A 12 -18.89 4.21 -11.63
CA PHE A 12 -18.25 3.03 -12.21
C PHE A 12 -19.02 2.52 -13.43
N VAL A 13 -20.34 2.43 -13.36
CA VAL A 13 -21.19 2.02 -14.50
C VAL A 13 -21.00 2.98 -15.67
N VAL A 14 -21.02 4.29 -15.43
CA VAL A 14 -20.79 5.30 -16.48
C VAL A 14 -19.40 5.14 -17.10
N VAL A 15 -18.36 5.03 -16.28
CA VAL A 15 -16.97 4.90 -16.75
C VAL A 15 -16.76 3.62 -17.54
N VAL A 16 -17.22 2.47 -17.04
CA VAL A 16 -17.09 1.17 -17.72
C VAL A 16 -17.84 1.15 -19.05
N THR A 17 -19.06 1.68 -19.08
CA THR A 17 -19.88 1.75 -20.30
C THR A 17 -19.21 2.63 -21.35
N ALA A 18 -18.75 3.83 -20.96
CA ALA A 18 -18.03 4.73 -21.84
C ALA A 18 -16.70 4.12 -22.33
N TYR A 19 -15.96 3.46 -21.43
CA TYR A 19 -14.68 2.83 -21.74
C TYR A 19 -14.80 1.77 -22.82
N TRP A 20 -15.79 0.87 -22.71
CA TRP A 20 -15.99 -0.21 -23.68
C TRP A 20 -16.67 0.27 -24.97
N SER A 21 -17.39 1.39 -24.96
CA SER A 21 -18.02 1.98 -26.16
C SER A 21 -17.04 2.75 -27.05
N ILE A 22 -15.91 3.21 -26.50
CA ILE A 22 -14.89 3.96 -27.24
C ILE A 22 -13.97 2.99 -28.01
N HIS A 23 -13.74 3.23 -29.31
CA HIS A 23 -12.83 2.40 -30.11
C HIS A 23 -11.35 2.81 -29.97
N SER A 24 -11.06 4.11 -29.87
CA SER A 24 -9.70 4.64 -29.82
C SER A 24 -9.03 4.38 -28.46
N TRP A 25 -7.85 3.74 -28.48
CA TRP A 25 -7.09 3.47 -27.26
C TRP A 25 -6.66 4.76 -26.54
N THR A 26 -6.29 5.78 -27.30
CA THR A 26 -5.96 7.10 -26.75
C THR A 26 -7.15 7.72 -26.03
N ALA A 27 -8.35 7.64 -26.61
CA ALA A 27 -9.55 8.18 -25.98
C ALA A 27 -9.95 7.39 -24.73
N ARG A 28 -9.79 6.06 -24.72
CA ARG A 28 -9.97 5.24 -23.51
C ARG A 28 -9.01 5.65 -22.40
N LYS A 29 -7.72 5.85 -22.70
CA LYS A 29 -6.74 6.32 -21.72
C LYS A 29 -7.08 7.70 -21.17
N ASN A 30 -7.51 8.63 -22.04
CA ASN A 30 -7.94 9.96 -21.61
C ASN A 30 -9.17 9.87 -20.68
N LEU A 31 -10.17 9.06 -21.04
CA LEU A 31 -11.33 8.79 -20.17
C LEU A 31 -10.89 8.28 -18.81
N LEU A 32 -9.97 7.30 -18.75
CA LEU A 32 -9.50 6.76 -17.47
C LEU A 32 -8.72 7.77 -16.64
N VAL A 33 -7.93 8.65 -17.26
CA VAL A 33 -7.27 9.75 -16.54
C VAL A 33 -8.31 10.70 -15.97
N THR A 34 -9.26 11.16 -16.79
CA THR A 34 -10.33 12.06 -16.33
C THR A 34 -11.16 11.44 -15.21
N ALA A 35 -11.58 10.19 -15.38
CA ALA A 35 -12.31 9.43 -14.37
C ALA A 35 -11.50 9.31 -13.07
N SER A 36 -10.18 9.09 -13.17
CA SER A 36 -9.31 8.97 -12.01
C SER A 36 -9.16 10.26 -11.22
N TYR A 37 -9.02 11.39 -11.91
CA TYR A 37 -8.97 12.70 -11.27
C TYR A 37 -10.31 13.12 -10.68
N ILE A 38 -11.44 12.78 -11.32
CA ILE A 38 -12.78 12.99 -10.75
C ILE A 38 -12.95 12.15 -9.47
N PHE A 39 -12.59 10.86 -9.52
CA PHE A 39 -12.71 9.95 -8.38
C PHE A 39 -11.91 10.44 -7.17
N TYR A 40 -10.68 10.89 -7.41
CA TYR A 40 -9.78 11.41 -6.38
C TYR A 40 -10.22 12.79 -5.87
N GLY A 41 -10.47 13.73 -6.79
CA GLY A 41 -10.85 15.10 -6.49
C GLY A 41 -12.20 15.25 -5.80
N ALA A 42 -13.09 14.25 -5.92
CA ALA A 42 -14.37 14.22 -5.21
C ALA A 42 -14.24 14.21 -3.67
N TRP A 43 -13.06 13.88 -3.13
CA TRP A 43 -12.79 14.06 -1.70
C TRP A 43 -12.26 15.46 -1.39
N ASN A 44 -11.19 15.89 -2.08
CA ASN A 44 -10.61 17.22 -1.92
C ASN A 44 -9.86 17.63 -3.21
N PRO A 45 -10.42 18.55 -4.03
CA PRO A 45 -9.88 18.89 -5.35
C PRO A 45 -8.44 19.45 -5.37
N PRO A 46 -8.02 20.34 -4.44
CA PRO A 46 -6.63 20.82 -4.36
C PRO A 46 -5.57 19.71 -4.39
N PHE A 47 -5.79 18.56 -3.76
CA PHE A 47 -4.80 17.49 -3.76
C PHE A 47 -4.65 16.79 -5.11
N ALA A 48 -5.59 16.94 -6.04
CA ALA A 48 -5.43 16.43 -7.40
C ALA A 48 -4.26 17.14 -8.11
N ALA A 49 -4.03 18.43 -7.79
CA ALA A 49 -2.87 19.17 -8.28
C ALA A 49 -1.56 18.64 -7.68
N LEU A 50 -1.57 18.25 -6.40
CA LEU A 50 -0.43 17.59 -5.73
C LEU A 50 -0.11 16.23 -6.38
N LEU A 51 -1.13 15.40 -6.62
CA LEU A 51 -0.98 14.12 -7.33
C LEU A 51 -0.40 14.32 -8.73
N PHE A 52 -0.92 15.29 -9.49
CA PHE A 52 -0.39 15.61 -10.81
C PHE A 52 1.05 16.11 -10.77
N SER A 53 1.38 17.06 -9.89
CA SER A 53 2.69 17.70 -9.84
C SER A 53 3.79 16.71 -9.46
N THR A 54 3.53 15.87 -8.44
CA THR A 54 4.44 14.80 -8.04
C THR A 54 4.64 13.77 -9.15
N THR A 55 3.56 13.32 -9.77
CA THR A 55 3.63 12.36 -10.89
C THR A 55 4.37 12.95 -12.10
N ALA A 56 4.12 14.20 -12.46
CA ALA A 56 4.81 14.87 -13.56
C ALA A 56 6.31 15.07 -13.27
N MET A 57 6.65 15.36 -12.01
CA MET A 57 8.04 15.51 -11.60
C MET A 57 8.78 14.18 -11.63
N ASP A 58 8.21 13.08 -11.14
CA ASP A 58 8.85 11.76 -11.23
C ASP A 58 8.96 11.23 -12.65
N PHE A 59 8.00 11.57 -13.53
CA PHE A 59 8.12 11.31 -14.96
C PHE A 59 9.37 11.99 -15.55
N TRP A 60 9.57 13.26 -15.21
CA TRP A 60 10.74 14.03 -15.65
C TRP A 60 12.03 13.47 -15.03
N LEU A 61 12.08 13.25 -13.72
CA LEU A 61 13.23 12.70 -13.01
C LEU A 61 13.62 11.32 -13.56
N GLY A 62 12.66 10.44 -13.83
CA GLY A 62 12.92 9.14 -14.45
C GLY A 62 13.64 9.26 -15.81
N ARG A 63 13.27 10.26 -16.63
CA ARG A 63 13.98 10.55 -17.88
C ARG A 63 15.39 11.09 -17.65
N GLN A 64 15.59 11.93 -16.63
CA GLN A 64 16.91 12.45 -16.29
C GLN A 64 17.85 11.35 -15.78
N ILE A 65 17.34 10.42 -14.96
CA ILE A 65 18.08 9.24 -14.50
C ILE A 65 18.56 8.40 -15.69
N ALA A 66 17.71 8.19 -16.70
CA ALA A 66 18.09 7.40 -17.87
C ALA A 66 19.04 8.12 -18.84
N LYS A 67 18.99 9.46 -18.91
CA LYS A 67 19.89 10.27 -19.77
C LYS A 67 21.27 10.51 -19.16
N ALA A 68 21.41 10.39 -17.84
CA ALA A 68 22.67 10.65 -17.16
C ALA A 68 23.76 9.65 -17.61
N LYS A 69 24.93 10.20 -17.99
CA LYS A 69 26.03 9.45 -18.60
C LYS A 69 26.91 8.72 -17.58
N ASP A 70 26.99 9.25 -16.36
CA ASP A 70 27.84 8.77 -15.28
C ASP A 70 27.01 8.36 -14.04
N GLN A 71 27.58 7.45 -13.25
CA GLN A 71 26.91 6.90 -12.06
C GLN A 71 26.61 7.95 -10.97
N PRO A 72 27.51 8.92 -10.68
CA PRO A 72 27.21 10.02 -9.75
C PRO A 72 25.98 10.82 -10.15
N SER A 73 25.88 11.26 -11.42
CA SER A 73 24.72 12.00 -11.93
C SER A 73 23.43 11.19 -11.83
N ARG A 74 23.46 9.90 -12.21
CA ARG A 74 22.31 8.99 -12.07
C ARG A 74 21.83 8.90 -10.62
N ARG A 75 22.77 8.80 -9.68
CA ARG A 75 22.48 8.74 -8.24
C ARG A 75 21.92 10.07 -7.73
N ALA A 76 22.43 11.21 -8.18
CA ALA A 76 21.93 12.52 -7.77
C ALA A 76 20.46 12.72 -8.16
N TRP A 77 20.08 12.37 -9.40
CA TRP A 77 18.69 12.43 -9.84
C TRP A 77 17.77 11.48 -9.07
N LEU A 78 18.24 10.26 -8.78
CA LEU A 78 17.50 9.33 -7.94
C LEU A 78 17.27 9.90 -6.54
N VAL A 79 18.33 10.43 -5.90
CA VAL A 79 18.23 11.04 -4.57
C VAL A 79 17.25 12.21 -4.60
N GLY A 80 17.26 13.02 -5.65
CA GLY A 80 16.26 14.08 -5.86
C GLY A 80 14.82 13.54 -5.86
N SER A 81 14.53 12.47 -6.61
CA SER A 81 13.20 11.82 -6.62
C SER A 81 12.81 11.25 -5.26
N VAL A 82 13.73 10.55 -4.60
CA VAL A 82 13.50 9.97 -3.27
C VAL A 82 13.24 11.07 -2.24
N CYS A 83 14.06 12.12 -2.21
CA CYS A 83 13.89 13.25 -1.30
C CYS A 83 12.57 13.99 -1.56
N MET A 84 12.18 14.20 -2.82
CA MET A 84 10.90 14.83 -3.13
C MET A 84 9.71 14.02 -2.59
N ASN A 85 9.67 12.73 -2.92
CA ASN A 85 8.60 11.83 -2.50
C ASN A 85 8.52 11.66 -0.98
N LEU A 86 9.67 11.44 -0.33
CA LEU A 86 9.74 11.25 1.11
C LEU A 86 9.52 12.57 1.88
N SER A 87 9.90 13.73 1.34
CA SER A 87 9.58 15.03 1.95
C SER A 87 8.07 15.29 1.96
N MET A 88 7.38 14.94 0.87
CA MET A 88 5.92 15.06 0.80
C MET A 88 5.24 14.15 1.85
N LEU A 89 5.68 12.89 1.98
CA LEU A 89 5.21 12.00 3.05
C LEU A 89 5.58 12.55 4.43
N GLY A 90 6.81 13.04 4.60
CA GLY A 90 7.34 13.68 5.81
C GLY A 90 6.41 14.78 6.31
N PHE A 91 6.07 15.72 5.42
CA PHE A 91 5.21 16.85 5.73
C PHE A 91 3.77 16.43 6.05
N PHE A 92 3.10 15.72 5.12
CA PHE A 92 1.67 15.44 5.27
C PHE A 92 1.35 14.35 6.28
N LYS A 93 2.20 13.32 6.39
CA LYS A 93 1.94 12.15 7.25
C LYS A 93 2.57 12.26 8.62
N TYR A 94 3.80 12.76 8.69
CA TYR A 94 4.58 12.78 9.93
C TYR A 94 4.69 14.16 10.57
N GLY A 95 4.23 15.23 9.90
CA GLY A 95 4.35 16.61 10.40
C GLY A 95 3.80 16.78 11.81
N ASN A 96 2.53 16.38 12.05
CA ASN A 96 1.91 16.48 13.38
C ASN A 96 2.62 15.60 14.42
N PHE A 97 2.96 14.36 14.08
CA PHE A 97 3.69 13.47 14.98
C PHE A 97 5.05 14.04 15.39
N LEU A 98 5.84 14.56 14.44
CA LEU A 98 7.13 15.20 14.72
C LEU A 98 6.95 16.45 15.59
N LEU A 99 5.91 17.24 15.31
CA LEU A 99 5.60 18.46 16.05
C LEU A 99 5.18 18.18 17.49
N GLU A 100 4.35 17.15 17.73
CA GLU A 100 3.96 16.69 19.06
C GLU A 100 5.16 16.21 19.87
N ASN A 101 6.04 15.40 19.27
CA ASN A 101 7.27 14.93 19.94
C ASN A 101 8.24 16.09 20.22
N PHE A 102 8.33 17.08 19.32
CA PHE A 102 9.16 18.25 19.52
C PHE A 102 8.64 19.14 20.67
N GLN A 103 7.33 19.39 20.72
CA GLN A 103 6.70 20.08 21.85
C GLN A 103 6.94 19.35 23.18
N TRP A 104 6.78 18.03 23.19
CA TRP A 104 7.05 17.20 24.36
C TRP A 104 8.50 17.33 24.82
N LEU A 105 9.47 17.32 23.91
CA LEU A 105 10.89 17.47 24.22
C LEU A 105 11.23 18.86 24.78
N LEU A 106 10.69 19.92 24.17
CA LEU A 106 10.89 21.30 24.65
C LEU A 106 10.30 21.49 26.07
N ALA A 107 9.15 20.89 26.34
CA ALA A 107 8.56 20.91 27.67
C ALA A 107 9.46 20.24 28.72
N ARG A 108 10.29 19.25 28.34
CA ARG A 108 11.28 18.63 29.25
C ARG A 108 12.40 19.57 29.68
N ILE A 109 12.71 20.58 28.88
CA ILE A 109 13.71 21.61 29.19
C ILE A 109 13.07 22.94 29.62
N GLY A 110 11.78 22.92 29.99
CA GLY A 110 11.05 24.08 30.52
C GLY A 110 10.55 25.07 29.46
N ILE A 111 10.64 24.73 28.17
CA ILE A 111 10.18 25.58 27.07
C ILE A 111 8.76 25.16 26.68
N ILE A 112 7.77 26.03 26.89
CA ILE A 112 6.41 25.84 26.41
C ILE A 112 6.32 26.44 25.00
N TYR A 113 6.41 25.58 23.99
CA TYR A 113 6.30 25.97 22.60
C TYR A 113 4.87 25.80 22.09
N HIS A 114 4.28 26.88 21.58
CA HIS A 114 2.98 26.87 20.94
C HIS A 114 3.16 27.01 19.43
N PRO A 115 3.15 25.90 18.67
CA PRO A 115 3.26 25.98 17.23
C PRO A 115 2.02 26.64 16.61
N PRO A 116 2.17 27.26 15.44
CA PRO A 116 1.01 27.66 14.65
C PRO A 116 0.17 26.42 14.33
N HIS A 117 -1.16 26.56 14.44
CA HIS A 117 -2.10 25.52 14.05
C HIS A 117 -2.06 25.35 12.53
N LEU A 118 -1.26 24.40 12.07
CA LEU A 118 -1.27 23.94 10.69
C LEU A 118 -2.26 22.78 10.61
N ASP A 119 -3.46 23.03 10.08
CA ASP A 119 -4.45 21.99 9.79
C ASP A 119 -3.99 21.18 8.56
N ILE A 120 -2.88 20.43 8.72
CA ILE A 120 -2.31 19.61 7.67
C ILE A 120 -3.25 18.43 7.42
N LEU A 121 -4.10 18.58 6.41
CA LEU A 121 -4.96 17.51 5.95
C LEU A 121 -4.13 16.48 5.18
N LEU A 122 -4.11 15.23 5.67
CA LEU A 122 -3.39 14.12 5.03
C LEU A 122 -4.10 13.72 3.71
N PRO A 123 -3.45 13.84 2.54
CA PRO A 123 -4.07 13.44 1.28
C PRO A 123 -4.32 11.94 1.25
N VAL A 124 -5.55 11.53 0.93
CA VAL A 124 -5.91 10.12 0.80
C VAL A 124 -5.01 9.45 -0.24
N GLY A 125 -4.55 8.23 0.02
CA GLY A 125 -3.73 7.47 -0.94
C GLY A 125 -2.28 7.96 -1.10
N ILE A 126 -1.84 9.03 -0.41
CA ILE A 126 -0.47 9.57 -0.53
C ILE A 126 0.61 8.51 -0.34
N SER A 127 0.42 7.60 0.61
CA SER A 127 1.37 6.51 0.85
C SER A 127 1.47 5.53 -0.33
N PHE A 128 0.35 5.26 -1.01
CA PHE A 128 0.28 4.30 -2.12
C PHE A 128 0.85 4.89 -3.41
N TYR A 129 0.40 6.09 -3.81
CA TYR A 129 0.90 6.70 -5.04
C TYR A 129 2.37 7.13 -4.92
N THR A 130 2.84 7.48 -3.71
CA THR A 130 4.27 7.71 -3.47
C THR A 130 5.10 6.45 -3.73
N PHE A 131 4.62 5.28 -3.27
CA PHE A 131 5.31 4.01 -3.52
C PHE A 131 5.30 3.63 -5.00
N HIS A 132 4.19 3.89 -5.69
CA HIS A 132 4.12 3.71 -7.15
C HIS A 132 5.17 4.59 -7.84
N SER A 133 5.20 5.89 -7.56
CA SER A 133 6.15 6.83 -8.16
C SER A 133 7.62 6.49 -7.84
N LEU A 134 7.92 6.11 -6.59
CA LEU A 134 9.25 5.64 -6.19
C LEU A 134 9.67 4.37 -6.94
N SER A 135 8.75 3.41 -7.14
CA SER A 135 9.05 2.19 -7.90
C SER A 135 9.54 2.52 -9.31
N TYR A 136 8.95 3.53 -9.96
CA TYR A 136 9.32 3.96 -11.31
C TYR A 136 10.77 4.45 -11.37
N THR A 137 11.15 5.40 -10.51
CA THR A 137 12.50 5.98 -10.54
C THR A 137 13.56 5.01 -10.04
N LEU A 138 13.24 4.18 -9.04
CA LEU A 138 14.11 3.13 -8.53
C LEU A 138 14.37 2.03 -9.59
N ASP A 139 13.34 1.57 -10.30
CA ASP A 139 13.49 0.53 -11.31
C ASP A 139 14.25 1.03 -12.54
N ILE A 140 14.07 2.31 -12.93
CA ILE A 140 14.88 2.94 -13.98
C ILE A 140 16.34 3.05 -13.55
N TYR A 141 16.59 3.49 -12.31
CA TYR A 141 17.96 3.56 -11.79
C TYR A 141 18.64 2.18 -11.77
N ARG A 142 17.90 1.14 -11.41
CA ARG A 142 18.38 -0.26 -11.41
C ARG A 142 18.51 -0.88 -12.80
N GLY A 143 18.01 -0.21 -13.85
CA GLY A 143 18.01 -0.73 -15.22
C GLY A 143 16.98 -1.82 -15.49
N VAL A 144 16.00 -2.02 -14.59
CA VAL A 144 14.92 -3.00 -14.74
C VAL A 144 13.80 -2.46 -15.64
N LEU A 145 13.59 -1.14 -15.63
CA LEU A 145 12.56 -0.46 -16.39
C LEU A 145 13.15 0.65 -17.27
N GLN A 146 12.59 0.83 -18.47
CA GLN A 146 12.88 1.99 -19.31
C GLN A 146 11.87 3.11 -19.04
N PRO A 147 12.28 4.40 -19.03
CA PRO A 147 11.35 5.49 -18.83
C PRO A 147 10.23 5.49 -19.88
N THR A 148 9.00 5.68 -19.44
CA THR A 148 7.87 5.79 -20.36
C THR A 148 7.96 7.06 -21.20
N ARG A 149 7.54 6.97 -22.46
CA ARG A 149 7.56 8.09 -23.41
C ARG A 149 6.34 8.99 -23.27
N SER A 150 5.26 8.52 -22.66
CA SER A 150 3.99 9.25 -22.54
C SER A 150 3.74 9.68 -21.10
N LEU A 151 3.66 10.99 -20.88
CA LEU A 151 3.29 11.55 -19.58
C LEU A 151 1.89 11.08 -19.17
N ARG A 152 0.94 11.04 -20.12
CA ARG A 152 -0.41 10.51 -19.89
C ARG A 152 -0.39 9.09 -19.35
N ASP A 153 0.42 8.21 -19.94
CA ASP A 153 0.45 6.81 -19.52
C ASP A 153 1.03 6.68 -18.10
N PHE A 154 1.98 7.54 -17.71
CA PHE A 154 2.47 7.59 -16.33
C PHE A 154 1.44 8.19 -15.37
N ILE A 155 0.78 9.28 -15.75
CA ILE A 155 -0.33 9.86 -14.97
C ILE A 155 -1.41 8.81 -14.75
N LEU A 156 -1.82 8.10 -15.80
CA LEU A 156 -2.80 7.03 -15.69
C LEU A 156 -2.32 5.92 -14.76
N ALA A 157 -1.06 5.48 -14.89
CA ALA A 157 -0.51 4.43 -14.06
C ALA A 157 -0.55 4.77 -12.56
N VAL A 158 -0.16 5.99 -12.18
CA VAL A 158 -0.14 6.42 -10.78
C VAL A 158 -1.55 6.73 -10.27
N SER A 159 -2.37 7.42 -11.07
CA SER A 159 -3.70 7.90 -10.65
C SER A 159 -4.83 6.87 -10.81
N PHE A 160 -4.59 5.70 -11.41
CA PHE A 160 -5.64 4.73 -11.75
C PHE A 160 -6.62 4.48 -10.59
N PHE A 161 -7.85 4.97 -10.73
CA PHE A 161 -8.80 5.04 -9.60
C PHE A 161 -9.05 3.73 -8.84
N PRO A 162 -9.05 2.53 -9.47
CA PRO A 162 -9.27 1.30 -8.73
C PRO A 162 -8.22 1.08 -7.64
N GLN A 163 -6.96 1.47 -7.85
CA GLN A 163 -5.90 1.23 -6.87
C GLN A 163 -5.61 2.42 -5.96
N LEU A 164 -5.99 3.64 -6.36
CA LEU A 164 -5.40 4.90 -5.89
C LEU A 164 -5.48 5.14 -4.37
N VAL A 165 -6.62 4.82 -3.76
CA VAL A 165 -6.89 5.17 -2.35
C VAL A 165 -6.33 4.13 -1.37
N ALA A 166 -6.61 2.85 -1.60
CA ALA A 166 -6.18 1.75 -0.73
C ALA A 166 -6.17 0.37 -1.42
N GLY A 167 -5.93 0.31 -2.73
CA GLY A 167 -5.79 -0.97 -3.44
C GLY A 167 -4.42 -1.61 -3.20
N PRO A 168 -4.11 -2.73 -3.88
CA PRO A 168 -2.75 -3.27 -3.90
C PRO A 168 -1.74 -2.18 -4.30
N ILE A 169 -0.59 -2.12 -3.63
CA ILE A 169 0.51 -1.24 -4.03
C ILE A 169 1.03 -1.71 -5.38
N VAL A 170 0.71 -0.94 -6.42
CA VAL A 170 1.10 -1.24 -7.79
C VAL A 170 2.44 -0.61 -8.10
N ARG A 171 3.30 -1.39 -8.78
CA ARG A 171 4.59 -0.93 -9.28
C ARG A 171 4.45 -0.48 -10.72
N ALA A 172 5.24 0.51 -11.11
CA ALA A 172 5.24 1.02 -12.47
C ALA A 172 5.56 -0.07 -13.50
N GLY A 173 6.51 -0.96 -13.18
CA GLY A 173 6.88 -2.08 -14.03
C GLY A 173 5.78 -3.13 -14.24
N ASP A 174 4.80 -3.23 -13.33
CA ASP A 174 3.67 -4.17 -13.47
C ASP A 174 2.51 -3.57 -14.28
N PHE A 175 2.31 -2.25 -14.20
CA PHE A 175 1.15 -1.57 -14.79
C PHE A 175 1.42 -0.93 -16.14
N LEU A 176 2.56 -0.24 -16.32
CA LEU A 176 2.88 0.46 -17.57
C LEU A 176 2.88 -0.47 -18.80
N PRO A 177 3.38 -1.73 -18.74
CA PRO A 177 3.31 -2.64 -19.87
C PRO A 177 1.87 -2.93 -20.33
N GLN A 178 0.89 -2.92 -19.41
CA GLN A 178 -0.52 -3.12 -19.73
C GLN A 178 -1.13 -1.94 -20.51
N LEU A 179 -0.46 -0.76 -20.53
CA LEU A 179 -0.92 0.42 -21.28
C LEU A 179 -0.44 0.47 -22.74
N VAL A 180 0.46 -0.43 -23.13
CA VAL A 180 1.07 -0.44 -24.48
C VAL A 180 0.04 -0.85 -25.54
N ARG A 181 -0.82 -1.82 -25.23
CA ARG A 181 -1.86 -2.32 -26.14
C ARG A 181 -3.24 -2.23 -25.47
N PRO A 182 -4.30 -1.89 -26.22
CA PRO A 182 -5.64 -1.87 -25.66
C PRO A 182 -6.06 -3.30 -25.22
N PRO A 183 -6.67 -3.46 -24.03
CA PRO A 183 -7.24 -4.74 -23.64
C PRO A 183 -8.50 -5.03 -24.45
N GLY A 184 -8.75 -6.32 -24.71
CA GLY A 184 -9.99 -6.80 -25.31
C GLY A 184 -11.04 -7.11 -24.25
N LEU A 185 -12.33 -6.89 -24.57
CA LEU A 185 -13.42 -7.27 -23.67
C LEU A 185 -13.55 -8.78 -23.65
N ARG A 186 -13.30 -9.39 -22.49
CA ARG A 186 -13.54 -10.82 -22.25
C ARG A 186 -14.64 -10.95 -21.20
N ILE A 187 -15.81 -11.44 -21.62
CA ILE A 187 -17.00 -11.54 -20.75
C ILE A 187 -16.69 -12.30 -19.46
N GLY A 188 -15.93 -13.40 -19.53
CA GLY A 188 -15.54 -14.16 -18.34
C GLY A 188 -14.70 -13.34 -17.34
N GLN A 189 -13.75 -12.51 -17.81
CA GLN A 189 -12.98 -11.64 -16.94
C GLN A 189 -13.83 -10.51 -16.35
N PHE A 190 -14.72 -9.96 -17.16
CA PHE A 190 -15.65 -8.92 -16.73
C PHE A 190 -16.58 -9.42 -15.61
N MET A 191 -17.19 -10.60 -15.80
CA MET A 191 -18.06 -11.24 -14.80
C MET A 191 -17.29 -11.63 -13.53
N TRP A 192 -16.05 -12.11 -13.67
CA TRP A 192 -15.17 -12.36 -12.53
C TRP A 192 -14.86 -11.07 -11.76
N GLY A 193 -14.62 -9.96 -12.47
CA GLY A 193 -14.43 -8.65 -11.86
C GLY A 193 -15.63 -8.18 -11.03
N LEU A 194 -16.85 -8.35 -11.56
CA LEU A 194 -18.08 -8.04 -10.84
C LEU A 194 -18.28 -8.94 -9.61
N LEU A 195 -17.96 -10.23 -9.71
CA LEU A 195 -18.01 -11.16 -8.58
C LEU A 195 -17.03 -10.72 -7.48
N LEU A 196 -15.79 -10.38 -7.84
CA LEU A 196 -14.80 -9.87 -6.89
C LEU A 196 -15.27 -8.58 -6.21
N MET A 197 -15.84 -7.63 -6.96
CA MET A 197 -16.42 -6.43 -6.36
C MET A 197 -17.55 -6.76 -5.39
N THR A 198 -18.43 -7.70 -5.73
CA THR A 198 -19.53 -8.13 -4.87
C THR A 198 -19.01 -8.78 -3.58
N LEU A 199 -18.04 -9.68 -3.71
CA LEU A 199 -17.38 -10.32 -2.56
C LEU A 199 -16.68 -9.30 -1.67
N GLY A 200 -15.92 -8.37 -2.28
CA GLY A 200 -15.22 -7.33 -1.53
C GLY A 200 -16.16 -6.38 -0.79
N LEU A 201 -17.31 -6.04 -1.40
CA LEU A 201 -18.37 -5.27 -0.73
C LEU A 201 -18.99 -6.06 0.44
N PHE A 202 -19.18 -7.37 0.29
CA PHE A 202 -19.65 -8.21 1.39
C PHE A 202 -18.64 -8.25 2.55
N GLU A 203 -17.36 -8.48 2.27
CA GLU A 203 -16.29 -8.44 3.28
C GLU A 203 -16.27 -7.10 4.01
N LYS A 204 -16.27 -5.98 3.27
CA LYS A 204 -16.19 -4.65 3.84
C LYS A 204 -17.45 -4.26 4.63
N ILE A 205 -18.63 -4.35 4.02
CA ILE A 205 -19.87 -3.81 4.60
C ILE A 205 -20.43 -4.76 5.66
N VAL A 206 -20.50 -6.06 5.37
CA VAL A 206 -21.17 -7.02 6.26
C VAL A 206 -20.22 -7.49 7.33
N LEU A 207 -19.03 -7.99 6.96
CA LEU A 207 -18.11 -8.58 7.94
C LEU A 207 -17.38 -7.51 8.75
N ALA A 208 -16.70 -6.57 8.09
CA ALA A 208 -15.92 -5.55 8.81
C ALA A 208 -16.83 -4.51 9.50
N ASP A 209 -17.58 -3.73 8.73
CA ASP A 209 -18.32 -2.57 9.24
C ASP A 209 -19.51 -2.99 10.14
N THR A 210 -20.27 -4.01 9.76
CA THR A 210 -21.51 -4.39 10.49
C THR A 210 -21.26 -5.40 11.62
N MET A 211 -20.53 -6.48 11.36
CA MET A 211 -20.39 -7.57 12.35
C MET A 211 -19.30 -7.31 13.40
N LEU A 212 -18.17 -6.70 13.01
CA LEU A 212 -16.96 -6.69 13.84
C LEU A 212 -16.63 -5.31 14.41
N ALA A 213 -16.81 -4.24 13.64
CA ALA A 213 -16.40 -2.88 14.03
C ALA A 213 -17.02 -2.43 15.37
N GLY A 214 -18.33 -2.61 15.55
CA GLY A 214 -19.00 -2.19 16.79
C GLY A 214 -18.49 -2.92 18.04
N SER A 215 -18.07 -4.18 17.92
CA SER A 215 -17.49 -4.93 19.04
C SER A 215 -16.06 -4.48 19.33
N ALA A 216 -15.26 -4.25 18.29
CA ALA A 216 -13.90 -3.72 18.43
C ALA A 216 -13.90 -2.32 19.07
N ASP A 217 -14.70 -1.40 18.53
CA ASP A 217 -14.77 -0.01 18.99
C ASP A 217 -15.21 0.10 20.45
N ARG A 218 -16.17 -0.74 20.88
CA ARG A 218 -16.61 -0.77 22.28
C ARG A 218 -15.49 -1.15 23.23
N ILE A 219 -14.69 -2.16 22.89
CA ILE A 219 -13.62 -2.63 23.77
C ILE A 219 -12.43 -1.67 23.74
N PHE A 220 -12.00 -1.21 22.57
CA PHE A 220 -10.86 -0.29 22.45
C PHE A 220 -11.18 1.14 22.91
N GLY A 221 -12.45 1.54 22.88
CA GLY A 221 -12.92 2.84 23.38
C GLY A 221 -13.30 2.85 24.86
N TYR A 222 -13.31 1.71 25.54
CA TYR A 222 -13.70 1.62 26.94
C TYR A 222 -12.54 2.01 27.88
N ALA A 223 -12.77 3.02 28.71
CA ALA A 223 -11.76 3.57 29.63
C ALA A 223 -11.72 2.87 31.01
N GLY A 224 -12.68 1.99 31.30
CA GLY A 224 -12.79 1.31 32.59
C GLY A 224 -11.98 0.00 32.65
N PRO A 225 -12.07 -0.73 33.78
CA PRO A 225 -11.43 -2.03 33.92
C PRO A 225 -12.10 -3.06 33.00
N LEU A 226 -11.32 -3.68 32.11
CA LEU A 226 -11.77 -4.75 31.22
C LEU A 226 -11.55 -6.13 31.83
N VAL A 227 -12.54 -7.00 31.67
CA VAL A 227 -12.40 -8.42 31.97
C VAL A 227 -11.59 -9.09 30.85
N ALA A 228 -10.76 -10.08 31.20
CA ALA A 228 -9.86 -10.74 30.24
C ALA A 228 -10.57 -11.30 29.00
N LEU A 229 -11.77 -11.88 29.16
CA LEU A 229 -12.54 -12.43 28.04
C LEU A 229 -12.96 -11.34 27.04
N ASP A 230 -13.46 -10.22 27.54
CA ASP A 230 -13.90 -9.09 26.72
C ASP A 230 -12.73 -8.48 25.94
N SER A 231 -11.57 -8.36 26.59
CA SER A 231 -10.32 -7.92 25.93
C SER A 231 -9.94 -8.83 24.76
N TRP A 232 -9.99 -10.16 24.94
CA TRP A 232 -9.69 -11.10 23.85
C TRP A 232 -10.72 -11.04 22.73
N LEU A 233 -12.01 -10.93 23.06
CA LEU A 233 -13.06 -10.77 22.06
C LEU A 233 -12.88 -9.48 21.25
N GLY A 234 -12.53 -8.37 21.91
CA GLY A 234 -12.21 -7.10 21.25
C GLY A 234 -11.01 -7.21 20.30
N VAL A 235 -9.93 -7.85 20.73
CA VAL A 235 -8.74 -8.09 19.89
C VAL A 235 -9.07 -8.94 18.67
N MET A 236 -9.84 -10.02 18.85
CA MET A 236 -10.26 -10.89 17.74
C MET A 236 -11.23 -10.18 16.79
N ALA A 237 -12.17 -9.39 17.32
CA ALA A 237 -13.05 -8.56 16.53
C ALA A 237 -12.27 -7.55 15.68
N PHE A 238 -11.31 -6.86 16.28
CA PHE A 238 -10.46 -5.90 15.59
C PHE A 238 -9.55 -6.56 14.53
N ALA A 239 -8.99 -7.74 14.83
CA ALA A 239 -8.21 -8.50 13.87
C ALA A 239 -9.05 -8.86 12.63
N GLY A 240 -10.26 -9.39 12.83
CA GLY A 240 -11.19 -9.69 11.75
C GLY A 240 -11.65 -8.44 11.01
N GLN A 241 -11.97 -7.36 11.74
CA GLN A 241 -12.38 -6.08 11.16
C GLN A 241 -11.31 -5.58 10.19
N ILE A 242 -10.07 -5.38 10.65
CA ILE A 242 -8.98 -4.89 9.79
C ILE A 242 -8.80 -5.78 8.56
N PHE A 243 -8.84 -7.10 8.74
CA PHE A 243 -8.68 -8.02 7.62
C PHE A 243 -9.77 -7.85 6.59
N PHE A 244 -11.04 -7.97 6.97
CA PHE A 244 -12.16 -7.87 6.02
C PHE A 244 -12.33 -6.46 5.46
N ASP A 245 -11.94 -5.43 6.20
CA ASP A 245 -11.93 -4.05 5.73
C ASP A 245 -11.00 -3.89 4.54
N PHE A 246 -9.75 -4.32 4.75
CA PHE A 246 -8.68 -4.05 3.82
C PHE A 246 -8.65 -5.09 2.69
N ALA A 247 -8.97 -6.35 2.97
CA ALA A 247 -9.20 -7.38 1.97
C ALA A 247 -10.39 -7.00 1.10
N GLY A 248 -11.53 -6.62 1.70
CA GLY A 248 -12.73 -6.22 0.96
C GLY A 248 -12.47 -5.05 0.01
N TYR A 249 -11.76 -4.02 0.49
CA TYR A 249 -11.33 -2.90 -0.36
C TYR A 249 -10.39 -3.36 -1.49
N SER A 250 -9.38 -4.17 -1.17
CA SER A 250 -8.41 -4.69 -2.16
C SER A 250 -9.10 -5.55 -3.22
N THR A 251 -10.06 -6.38 -2.84
CA THR A 251 -10.85 -7.25 -3.73
C THR A 251 -11.74 -6.40 -4.65
N CYS A 252 -12.35 -5.32 -4.14
CA CYS A 252 -13.08 -4.35 -4.97
C CYS A 252 -12.16 -3.66 -5.99
N ALA A 253 -10.97 -3.22 -5.56
CA ALA A 253 -9.97 -2.61 -6.44
C ALA A 253 -9.55 -3.54 -7.58
N ILE A 254 -9.25 -4.82 -7.26
CA ILE A 254 -8.87 -5.84 -8.23
C ILE A 254 -10.04 -6.11 -9.20
N GLY A 255 -11.26 -6.27 -8.68
CA GLY A 255 -12.45 -6.50 -9.50
C GLY A 255 -12.78 -5.34 -10.45
N ALA A 256 -12.69 -4.11 -9.96
CA ALA A 256 -12.91 -2.90 -10.76
C ALA A 256 -11.86 -2.76 -11.88
N ALA A 257 -10.60 -3.02 -11.58
CA ALA A 257 -9.53 -3.04 -12.57
C ALA A 257 -9.77 -4.12 -13.65
N LEU A 258 -10.21 -5.31 -13.23
CA LEU A 258 -10.45 -6.44 -14.14
C LEU A 258 -11.61 -6.18 -15.10
N CYS A 259 -12.68 -5.51 -14.63
CA CYS A 259 -13.78 -5.05 -15.49
C CYS A 259 -13.32 -4.06 -16.58
N LEU A 260 -12.21 -3.35 -16.35
CA LEU A 260 -11.58 -2.43 -17.31
C LEU A 260 -10.48 -3.11 -18.15
N GLY A 261 -10.23 -4.41 -17.93
CA GLY A 261 -9.22 -5.21 -18.64
C GLY A 261 -7.81 -5.12 -18.06
N PHE A 262 -7.63 -4.57 -16.85
CA PHE A 262 -6.35 -4.48 -16.16
C PHE A 262 -6.22 -5.51 -15.05
N HIS A 263 -5.01 -6.00 -14.84
CA HIS A 263 -4.71 -6.99 -13.82
C HIS A 263 -3.91 -6.33 -12.70
N LEU A 264 -4.46 -6.39 -11.48
CA LEU A 264 -3.77 -6.02 -10.25
C LEU A 264 -3.38 -7.30 -9.50
N LYS A 265 -2.30 -7.24 -8.71
CA LYS A 265 -1.83 -8.37 -7.91
C LYS A 265 -2.74 -8.56 -6.69
N ASP A 266 -2.92 -9.83 -6.28
CA ASP A 266 -3.61 -10.15 -5.04
C ASP A 266 -2.87 -9.57 -3.84
N ASN A 267 -3.63 -9.05 -2.88
CA ASN A 267 -3.06 -8.44 -1.70
C ASN A 267 -3.13 -9.34 -0.46
N PHE A 268 -4.03 -10.33 -0.47
CA PHE A 268 -4.24 -11.25 0.63
C PHE A 268 -4.37 -12.69 0.13
N ARG A 269 -3.81 -13.64 0.88
CA ARG A 269 -3.86 -15.07 0.55
C ARG A 269 -3.96 -15.96 1.78
N PHE A 270 -5.16 -16.04 2.36
CA PHE A 270 -5.45 -16.81 3.59
C PHE A 270 -4.42 -16.53 4.71
N PRO A 271 -4.24 -15.26 5.14
CA PRO A 271 -3.16 -14.90 6.06
C PRO A 271 -3.26 -15.57 7.43
N TYR A 272 -4.47 -15.86 7.92
CA TYR A 272 -4.66 -16.54 9.21
C TYR A 272 -4.43 -18.05 9.15
N ALA A 273 -4.21 -18.62 7.95
CA ALA A 273 -3.74 -20.00 7.79
C ALA A 273 -2.20 -20.11 7.78
N ALA A 274 -1.49 -19.01 8.08
CA ALA A 274 -0.03 -18.99 8.08
C ALA A 274 0.55 -19.84 9.23
N ILE A 275 1.58 -20.62 8.90
CA ILE A 275 2.26 -21.50 9.86
C ILE A 275 3.46 -20.84 10.57
N GLY A 276 3.64 -19.53 10.40
CA GLY A 276 4.72 -18.73 10.99
C GLY A 276 4.72 -17.28 10.49
N PHE A 277 5.51 -16.39 11.09
CA PHE A 277 5.52 -14.96 10.76
C PHE A 277 6.00 -14.68 9.33
N SER A 278 6.97 -15.44 8.85
CA SER A 278 7.49 -15.35 7.49
C SER A 278 6.45 -15.76 6.46
N ASP A 279 5.63 -16.78 6.77
CA ASP A 279 4.51 -17.19 5.90
C ASP A 279 3.36 -16.18 5.97
N PHE A 280 3.08 -15.63 7.16
CA PHE A 280 2.09 -14.56 7.34
C PHE A 280 2.41 -13.36 6.44
N TRP A 281 3.66 -12.88 6.43
CA TRP A 281 4.08 -11.76 5.57
C TRP A 281 4.11 -12.09 4.07
N ARG A 282 4.02 -13.37 3.67
CA ARG A 282 3.82 -13.76 2.26
C ARG A 282 2.35 -13.79 1.85
N ARG A 283 1.44 -13.65 2.82
CA ARG A 283 -0.01 -13.80 2.66
C ARG A 283 -0.81 -12.57 3.08
N TRP A 284 -0.24 -11.70 3.91
CA TRP A 284 -0.82 -10.44 4.38
C TRP A 284 -0.19 -9.26 3.65
N HIS A 285 -1.02 -8.36 3.12
CA HIS A 285 -0.60 -7.13 2.43
C HIS A 285 0.59 -7.38 1.47
N ILE A 286 0.42 -8.37 0.59
CA ILE A 286 1.48 -8.94 -0.26
C ILE A 286 2.17 -7.85 -1.08
N SER A 287 1.43 -6.86 -1.57
CA SER A 287 2.00 -5.76 -2.35
C SER A 287 3.00 -4.92 -1.52
N LEU A 288 2.70 -4.64 -0.25
CA LEU A 288 3.60 -3.93 0.65
C LEU A 288 4.79 -4.80 1.03
N SER A 289 4.53 -6.04 1.44
CA SER A 289 5.59 -6.98 1.85
C SER A 289 6.63 -7.17 0.74
N THR A 290 6.18 -7.38 -0.49
CA THR A 290 7.09 -7.50 -1.63
C THR A 290 7.78 -6.18 -1.96
N PHE A 291 7.12 -5.03 -1.81
CA PHE A 291 7.75 -3.73 -2.00
C PHE A 291 8.89 -3.49 -1.00
N LEU A 292 8.63 -3.71 0.30
CA LEU A 292 9.62 -3.59 1.36
C LEU A 292 10.79 -4.54 1.12
N ARG A 293 10.51 -5.78 0.70
CA ARG A 293 11.54 -6.76 0.35
C ARG A 293 12.42 -6.27 -0.80
N ASP A 294 11.81 -5.84 -1.90
CA ASP A 294 12.53 -5.59 -3.15
C ASP A 294 13.22 -4.20 -3.17
N TYR A 295 12.65 -3.20 -2.48
CA TYR A 295 13.17 -1.83 -2.46
C TYR A 295 13.95 -1.46 -1.21
N LEU A 296 13.80 -2.19 -0.09
CA LEU A 296 14.57 -1.94 1.13
C LEU A 296 15.44 -3.14 1.52
N TYR A 297 14.86 -4.32 1.75
CA TYR A 297 15.57 -5.47 2.32
C TYR A 297 16.70 -6.00 1.43
N ILE A 298 16.42 -6.28 0.15
CA ILE A 298 17.40 -6.80 -0.80
C ILE A 298 18.57 -5.80 -1.01
N PRO A 299 18.34 -4.50 -1.22
CA PRO A 299 19.41 -3.50 -1.30
C PRO A 299 20.29 -3.38 -0.05
N LEU A 300 19.75 -3.66 1.14
CA LEU A 300 20.54 -3.68 2.39
C LEU A 300 21.45 -4.93 2.53
N GLY A 301 21.43 -5.83 1.54
CA GLY A 301 22.23 -7.06 1.50
C GLY A 301 21.40 -8.34 1.59
N GLY A 302 20.10 -8.25 1.89
CA GLY A 302 19.19 -9.38 2.01
C GLY A 302 19.76 -10.52 2.88
N ASN A 303 19.66 -11.75 2.38
CA ASN A 303 20.23 -12.95 3.03
C ASN A 303 21.70 -13.21 2.67
N ARG A 304 22.36 -12.31 1.91
CA ARG A 304 23.76 -12.51 1.46
C ARG A 304 24.79 -11.99 2.48
N VAL A 305 24.33 -11.25 3.48
CA VAL A 305 25.14 -10.74 4.59
C VAL A 305 25.12 -11.71 5.77
N GLY A 306 26.07 -11.57 6.69
CA GLY A 306 26.11 -12.38 7.91
C GLY A 306 24.81 -12.27 8.72
N TRP A 307 24.50 -13.32 9.48
CA TRP A 307 23.23 -13.48 10.21
C TRP A 307 22.85 -12.24 11.05
N THR A 308 23.80 -11.68 11.81
CA THR A 308 23.56 -10.48 12.62
C THR A 308 23.13 -9.27 11.79
N ARG A 309 23.76 -9.07 10.62
CA ARG A 309 23.40 -7.96 9.72
C ARG A 309 22.05 -8.20 9.07
N ALA A 310 21.73 -9.45 8.69
CA ALA A 310 20.43 -9.82 8.17
C ALA A 310 19.30 -9.57 9.19
N ALA A 311 19.55 -9.89 10.47
CA ALA A 311 18.61 -9.63 11.57
C ALA A 311 18.38 -8.12 11.78
N ILE A 312 19.44 -7.32 11.82
CA ILE A 312 19.34 -5.85 11.91
C ILE A 312 18.57 -5.28 10.72
N ASN A 313 18.90 -5.70 9.50
CA ASN A 313 18.22 -5.26 8.29
C ASN A 313 16.72 -5.57 8.35
N LEU A 314 16.35 -6.75 8.87
CA LEU A 314 14.96 -7.17 8.99
C LEU A 314 14.20 -6.30 9.99
N VAL A 315 14.79 -6.01 11.16
CA VAL A 315 14.20 -5.09 12.16
C VAL A 315 14.04 -3.68 11.56
N ILE A 316 15.04 -3.16 10.84
CA ILE A 316 14.96 -1.86 10.16
C ILE A 316 13.81 -1.84 9.15
N VAL A 317 13.69 -2.87 8.31
CA VAL A 317 12.64 -2.95 7.29
C VAL A 317 11.25 -2.99 7.92
N MET A 318 11.07 -3.77 9.00
CA MET A 318 9.78 -3.85 9.70
C MET A 318 9.45 -2.58 10.49
N PHE A 319 10.45 -1.93 11.08
CA PHE A 319 10.30 -0.61 11.70
C PHE A 319 9.83 0.45 10.69
N LEU A 320 10.47 0.52 9.52
CA LEU A 320 10.05 1.42 8.44
C LEU A 320 8.68 1.05 7.88
N GLY A 321 8.35 -0.25 7.81
CA GLY A 321 7.01 -0.74 7.50
C GLY A 321 5.97 -0.28 8.52
N GLY A 322 6.28 -0.32 9.81
CA GLY A 322 5.45 0.21 10.89
C GLY A 322 5.18 1.71 10.72
N LEU A 323 6.24 2.51 10.56
CA LEU A 323 6.10 3.95 10.29
C LEU A 323 5.27 4.23 9.03
N TRP A 324 5.44 3.40 7.99
CA TRP A 324 4.62 3.51 6.79
C TRP A 324 3.14 3.26 7.06
N HIS A 325 2.74 2.45 8.04
CA HIS A 325 1.33 2.28 8.38
C HIS A 325 0.76 3.55 9.05
N GLY A 326 1.48 4.16 9.99
CA GLY A 326 1.01 5.40 10.61
C GLY A 326 2.05 6.11 11.47
N ALA A 327 1.76 7.38 11.77
CA ALA A 327 2.63 8.26 12.53
C ALA A 327 2.24 8.27 14.03
N ALA A 328 2.35 7.11 14.67
CA ALA A 328 2.13 6.96 16.11
C ALA A 328 3.11 5.94 16.71
N TRP A 329 3.38 6.07 18.02
CA TRP A 329 4.28 5.15 18.73
C TRP A 329 3.79 3.69 18.72
N THR A 330 2.48 3.47 18.66
CA THR A 330 1.90 2.13 18.50
C THR A 330 2.36 1.45 17.21
N PHE A 331 2.44 2.17 16.10
CA PHE A 331 2.96 1.66 14.82
C PHE A 331 4.47 1.40 14.85
N VAL A 332 5.23 2.24 15.56
CA VAL A 332 6.66 2.03 15.79
C VAL A 332 6.89 0.72 16.55
N VAL A 333 6.19 0.55 17.69
CA VAL A 333 6.28 -0.64 18.52
C VAL A 333 5.84 -1.88 17.72
N TRP A 334 4.73 -1.78 16.99
CA TRP A 334 4.24 -2.86 16.14
C TRP A 334 5.28 -3.29 15.08
N GLY A 335 5.90 -2.34 14.39
CA GLY A 335 6.94 -2.63 13.39
C GLY A 335 8.16 -3.30 14.01
N LEU A 336 8.61 -2.83 15.17
CA LEU A 336 9.71 -3.45 15.91
C LEU A 336 9.36 -4.88 16.35
N LEU A 337 8.17 -5.10 16.92
CA LEU A 337 7.70 -6.43 17.33
C LEU A 337 7.71 -7.43 16.18
N HIS A 338 7.14 -7.07 15.02
CA HIS A 338 7.19 -7.95 13.84
C HIS A 338 8.60 -8.20 13.33
N GLY A 339 9.50 -7.21 13.43
CA GLY A 339 10.93 -7.39 13.17
C GLY A 339 11.55 -8.45 14.09
N PHE A 340 11.31 -8.34 15.39
CA PHE A 340 11.81 -9.31 16.37
C PHE A 340 11.21 -10.70 16.18
N TYR A 341 9.91 -10.82 15.90
CA TYR A 341 9.26 -12.11 15.66
C TYR A 341 9.87 -12.87 14.48
N LEU A 342 10.18 -12.16 13.39
CA LEU A 342 10.85 -12.74 12.23
C LEU A 342 12.31 -13.14 12.53
N VAL A 343 13.04 -12.36 13.33
CA VAL A 343 14.40 -12.73 13.78
C VAL A 343 14.36 -13.98 14.65
N ILE A 344 13.43 -14.06 15.61
CA ILE A 344 13.21 -15.22 16.46
C ILE A 344 12.84 -16.45 15.62
N GLU A 345 11.93 -16.29 14.66
CA GLU A 345 11.57 -17.39 13.75
C GLU A 345 12.79 -17.88 12.97
N HIS A 346 13.58 -16.99 12.36
CA HIS A 346 14.79 -17.38 11.64
C HIS A 346 15.82 -18.06 12.54
N ALA A 347 16.02 -17.57 13.77
CA ALA A 347 16.91 -18.20 14.75
C ALA A 347 16.42 -19.60 15.15
N SER A 348 15.11 -19.74 15.42
CA SER A 348 14.51 -21.02 15.79
C SER A 348 14.62 -22.06 14.67
N ARG A 349 14.40 -21.67 13.41
CA ARG A 349 14.57 -22.54 12.24
C ARG A 349 16.02 -22.99 12.07
N ALA A 350 16.98 -22.12 12.33
CA ALA A 350 18.40 -22.46 12.27
C ALA A 350 18.82 -23.45 13.38
N LEU A 351 18.23 -23.34 14.57
CA LEU A 351 18.53 -24.20 15.72
C LEU A 351 17.83 -25.58 15.67
N VAL A 352 16.55 -25.60 15.26
CA VAL A 352 15.69 -26.80 15.29
C VAL A 352 15.70 -27.56 13.96
N GLY A 353 16.17 -26.93 12.88
CA GLY A 353 16.09 -27.45 11.51
C GLY A 353 14.67 -27.39 10.95
N GLU A 354 14.52 -27.36 9.61
CA GLU A 354 13.19 -27.28 8.95
C GLU A 354 12.27 -28.49 9.20
N ARG A 355 12.78 -29.56 9.85
CA ARG A 355 12.15 -30.88 9.86
C ARG A 355 11.16 -31.15 11.00
N ALA A 356 11.05 -30.28 12.01
CA ALA A 356 10.25 -30.63 13.19
C ALA A 356 8.72 -30.46 13.03
N TRP A 357 8.24 -29.55 12.17
CA TRP A 357 6.80 -29.17 12.15
C TRP A 357 6.02 -29.65 10.92
N THR A 358 6.64 -29.79 9.74
CA THR A 358 5.96 -30.24 8.50
C THR A 358 5.75 -31.75 8.42
N GLY A 359 6.36 -32.52 9.33
CA GLY A 359 6.16 -33.96 9.46
C GLY A 359 4.87 -34.35 10.18
N ASN A 360 4.22 -33.40 10.87
CA ASN A 360 3.04 -33.68 11.67
C ASN A 360 1.80 -33.84 10.77
N PHE A 361 1.13 -34.99 10.88
CA PHE A 361 -0.01 -35.38 10.05
C PHE A 361 -1.13 -34.32 10.04
N ALA A 362 -1.37 -33.66 11.17
CA ALA A 362 -2.36 -32.59 11.30
C ALA A 362 -2.03 -31.35 10.43
N VAL A 363 -0.75 -31.03 10.24
CA VAL A 363 -0.31 -29.90 9.41
C VAL A 363 -0.45 -30.22 7.92
N LYS A 364 -0.26 -31.49 7.52
CA LYS A 364 -0.51 -31.95 6.14
C LYS A 364 -1.99 -32.03 5.77
N LEU A 365 -2.88 -32.13 6.75
CA LEU A 365 -4.33 -32.16 6.53
C LEU A 365 -4.92 -30.75 6.39
N LEU A 366 -4.24 -29.73 6.93
CA LEU A 366 -4.70 -28.33 6.96
C LEU A 366 -4.09 -27.44 5.85
N LEU A 367 -2.97 -27.87 5.26
CA LEU A 367 -2.38 -27.27 4.04
C LEU A 367 -2.94 -27.95 2.80
#